data_AF-A0A3N1AVN2-F1
#
_entry.id   AF-A0A3N1AVN2-F1
#
_cell.length_a   1.000
_cell.length_b   1.000
_cell.length_c   1.000
_cell.angle_alpha   90.00
_cell.angle_beta   90.00
_cell.angle_gamma   90.00
#
_symmetry.space_group_name_H-M   'P 1'
#
loop_
_entity.id
_entity.type
_entity.pdbx_description
1 polymer ?
#
loop_
_entity_poly.entity_id
_entity_poly.type
_entity_poly.pdbx_seq_one_letter_code
_entity_poly.pdbx_strand_id
1 'polypeptide(L)'
;MPADHDTILTEISQMLRAVLPGIDPDEEITMDTSFRDDLEMESIDVISLAGRLQARYGDSVNFAQFVAGLDVDSLRALRVGELVEHISAALDSPPASVAQVAGQ
;
A
#
# COMPACT_ATOMS: atom_id res chain seq x y z
N MET A 1 -12.15 -3.48 15.86
CA MET A 1 -12.27 -4.62 14.92
C MET A 1 -10.98 -4.61 14.14
N PRO A 2 -10.28 -5.75 13.99
CA PRO A 2 -9.11 -5.81 13.11
C PRO A 2 -9.55 -5.32 11.73
N ALA A 3 -8.69 -4.58 11.04
CA ALA A 3 -9.01 -4.13 9.70
C ALA A 3 -9.09 -5.36 8.79
N ASP A 4 -10.30 -5.76 8.39
CA ASP A 4 -10.50 -6.90 7.51
C ASP A 4 -9.83 -6.64 6.16
N HIS A 5 -9.15 -7.65 5.62
CA HIS A 5 -8.44 -7.54 4.33
C HIS A 5 -9.36 -7.08 3.20
N ASP A 6 -10.64 -7.46 3.23
CA ASP A 6 -11.66 -7.01 2.29
C ASP A 6 -11.93 -5.49 2.36
N THR A 7 -11.96 -4.94 3.57
CA THR A 7 -12.11 -3.49 3.78
C THR A 7 -10.87 -2.75 3.29
N ILE A 8 -9.68 -3.26 3.61
CA ILE A 8 -8.41 -2.66 3.16
C ILE A 8 -8.32 -2.72 1.62
N LEU A 9 -8.64 -3.87 1.02
CA LEU A 9 -8.66 -4.05 -0.43
C LEU A 9 -9.62 -3.06 -1.10
N THR A 10 -10.83 -2.91 -0.57
CA THR A 10 -11.82 -1.94 -1.09
C THR A 10 -11.26 -0.51 -1.04
N GLU A 11 -10.68 -0.10 0.09
CA GLU A 11 -10.09 1.24 0.25
C GLU A 11 -8.90 1.47 -0.70
N ILE A 12 -8.00 0.49 -0.84
CA ILE A 12 -6.88 0.56 -1.78
C ILE A 12 -7.39 0.66 -3.21
N SER A 13 -8.39 -0.14 -3.58
CA SER A 13 -8.97 -0.14 -4.92
C SER A 13 -9.53 1.23 -5.29
N GLN A 14 -10.24 1.88 -4.36
CA GLN A 14 -10.71 3.26 -4.53
C GLN A 14 -9.55 4.25 -4.66
N MET A 15 -8.49 4.09 -3.86
CA MET A 15 -7.30 4.94 -3.96
C MET A 15 -6.55 4.77 -5.28
N LEU A 16 -6.37 3.53 -5.76
CA LEU A 16 -5.75 3.20 -7.03
C LEU A 16 -6.51 3.85 -8.18
N ARG A 17 -7.84 3.71 -8.24
CA ARG A 17 -8.70 4.39 -9.23
C ARG A 17 -8.60 5.90 -9.19
N ALA A 18 -8.33 6.48 -8.01
CA ALA A 18 -8.15 7.92 -7.86
C ALA A 18 -6.73 8.41 -8.21
N VAL A 19 -5.74 7.52 -8.29
CA VAL A 19 -4.37 7.81 -8.74
C VAL A 19 -4.25 7.54 -10.24
N LEU A 20 -4.85 6.45 -10.71
CA LEU A 20 -4.79 5.94 -12.06
C LEU A 20 -6.12 6.22 -12.76
N PRO A 21 -6.25 7.34 -13.48
CA PRO A 21 -7.49 7.69 -14.17
C PRO A 21 -7.84 6.75 -15.33
N GLY A 22 -6.95 5.81 -15.67
CA GLY A 22 -7.13 4.82 -16.74
C GLY A 22 -7.77 3.51 -16.31
N ILE A 23 -7.96 3.26 -15.01
CA ILE A 23 -8.61 2.03 -14.53
C ILE A 23 -10.12 2.14 -14.75
N ASP A 24 -10.71 1.12 -15.38
CA ASP A 24 -12.16 1.05 -15.57
C ASP A 24 -12.89 0.93 -14.21
N PRO A 25 -14.02 1.64 -14.03
CA PRO A 25 -14.78 1.55 -12.79
C PRO A 25 -15.44 0.18 -12.57
N ASP A 26 -15.49 -0.65 -13.61
CA ASP A 26 -15.98 -2.04 -13.57
C ASP A 26 -14.84 -3.05 -13.38
N GLU A 27 -13.57 -2.61 -13.46
CA GLU A 27 -12.42 -3.50 -13.30
C GLU A 27 -12.27 -3.96 -11.86
N GLU A 28 -12.31 -5.28 -11.67
CA GLU A 28 -12.21 -5.91 -10.35
C GLU A 28 -10.74 -5.97 -9.92
N ILE A 29 -10.39 -5.15 -8.92
CA ILE A 29 -9.07 -5.19 -8.29
C ILE A 29 -9.12 -6.25 -7.19
N THR A 30 -8.36 -7.33 -7.37
CA THR A 30 -8.27 -8.44 -6.42
C THR A 30 -6.88 -8.50 -5.78
N MET A 31 -6.67 -9.42 -4.82
CA MET A 31 -5.34 -9.63 -4.25
C MET A 31 -4.29 -10.14 -5.24
N ASP A 32 -4.71 -10.75 -6.36
CA ASP A 32 -3.79 -11.26 -7.39
C ASP A 32 -3.41 -10.17 -8.42
N THR A 33 -4.16 -9.06 -8.46
CA THR A 33 -3.92 -7.92 -9.33
C THR A 33 -2.51 -7.37 -9.14
N SER A 34 -1.77 -7.27 -10.24
CA SER A 34 -0.36 -6.85 -10.27
C SER A 34 -0.22 -5.37 -10.60
N PHE A 35 0.59 -4.65 -9.84
CA PHE A 35 0.76 -3.20 -9.99
C PHE A 35 1.31 -2.82 -11.37
N ARG A 36 2.26 -3.58 -11.90
CA ARG A 36 2.90 -3.26 -13.19
C ARG A 36 2.29 -3.97 -14.39
N ASP A 37 1.79 -5.19 -14.21
CA ASP A 37 1.32 -6.05 -15.31
C ASP A 37 -0.16 -5.80 -15.61
N ASP A 38 -0.97 -5.60 -14.57
CA ASP A 38 -2.42 -5.44 -14.66
C ASP A 38 -2.81 -3.95 -14.64
N LEU A 39 -2.27 -3.20 -13.67
CA LEU A 39 -2.59 -1.77 -13.50
C LEU A 39 -1.65 -0.82 -14.25
N GLU A 40 -0.63 -1.37 -14.92
CA GLU A 40 0.39 -0.63 -15.67
C GLU A 40 1.02 0.57 -14.92
N MET A 41 1.09 0.52 -13.59
CA MET A 41 1.46 1.68 -12.76
C MET A 41 2.86 2.19 -13.09
N GLU A 42 2.98 3.48 -13.39
CA GLU A 42 4.28 4.10 -13.54
C GLU A 42 4.95 4.35 -12.19
N SER A 43 6.27 4.56 -12.22
CA SER A 43 7.04 4.89 -11.01
C SER A 43 6.49 6.15 -10.30
N ILE A 44 5.88 7.07 -11.06
CA ILE A 44 5.25 8.29 -10.54
C ILE A 44 3.94 7.98 -9.82
N ASP A 45 3.16 7.01 -10.33
CA ASP A 45 1.91 6.59 -9.72
C ASP A 45 2.17 5.89 -8.39
N VAL A 46 3.24 5.10 -8.30
CA VAL A 46 3.67 4.45 -7.05
C VAL A 46 4.00 5.50 -5.97
N ILE A 47 4.73 6.57 -6.32
CA ILE A 47 5.03 7.67 -5.39
C ILE A 47 3.74 8.42 -4.99
N SER A 48 2.83 8.64 -5.93
CA SER A 48 1.54 9.30 -5.67
C SER A 48 0.65 8.47 -4.75
N LEU A 49 0.61 7.15 -4.97
CA LEU A 49 -0.09 6.21 -4.12
C LEU A 49 0.52 6.17 -2.72
N ALA A 50 1.86 6.13 -2.62
CA ALA A 50 2.59 6.18 -1.36
C ALA A 50 2.17 7.38 -0.48
N GLY A 51 2.12 8.57 -1.08
CA GLY A 51 1.71 9.79 -0.38
C GLY A 51 0.27 9.74 0.10
N ARG A 52 -0.64 9.14 -0.69
CA ARG A 52 -2.06 8.97 -0.29
C ARG A 52 -2.23 7.95 0.81
N LEU A 53 -1.54 6.82 0.75
CA LEU A 53 -1.55 5.84 1.84
C LEU A 53 -1.03 6.45 3.13
N GLN A 54 0.08 7.20 3.07
CA GLN A 54 0.63 7.87 4.25
C GLN A 54 -0.33 8.94 4.80
N ALA A 55 -1.04 9.68 3.94
CA ALA A 55 -2.04 10.64 4.40
C ALA A 55 -3.27 9.97 5.05
N ARG A 56 -3.66 8.78 4.57
CA ARG A 56 -4.84 8.02 5.04
C ARG A 56 -4.56 7.22 6.31
N TYR A 57 -3.47 6.45 6.32
CA TYR A 57 -3.09 5.50 7.37
C TYR A 57 -1.97 6.02 8.29
N GLY A 58 -1.35 7.15 7.94
CA GLY A 58 -0.26 7.74 8.73
C GLY A 58 1.05 6.97 8.64
N ASP A 59 1.82 7.09 9.71
CA ASP A 59 3.12 6.41 9.86
C ASP A 59 2.98 4.89 10.08
N SER A 60 1.79 4.41 10.46
CA SER A 60 1.55 2.99 10.73
C SER A 60 1.95 2.08 9.56
N VAL A 61 1.62 2.46 8.32
CA VAL A 61 1.90 1.63 7.13
C VAL A 61 3.32 1.84 6.59
N ASN A 62 3.93 3.00 6.84
CA ASN A 62 5.25 3.41 6.33
C ASN A 62 5.59 2.86 4.92
N PHE A 63 4.72 3.13 3.94
CA PHE A 63 4.86 2.60 2.58
C PHE A 63 6.14 3.07 1.90
N ALA A 64 6.64 4.26 2.24
CA ALA A 64 7.94 4.76 1.76
C ALA A 64 9.09 3.82 2.17
N GLN A 65 9.08 3.32 3.41
CA GLN A 65 10.07 2.35 3.89
C GLN A 65 9.89 0.98 3.23
N PHE A 66 8.64 0.55 3.02
CA PHE A 66 8.35 -0.69 2.30
C PHE A 66 8.91 -0.66 0.87
N VAL A 67 8.58 0.38 0.09
CA VAL A 67 9.09 0.54 -1.28
C VAL A 67 10.59 0.72 -1.33
N ALA A 68 11.19 1.44 -0.36
CA ALA A 68 12.64 1.60 -0.30
C ALA A 68 13.40 0.29 -0.04
N GLY A 69 12.73 -0.72 0.55
CA GLY A 69 13.28 -2.06 0.75
C GLY A 69 13.07 -3.01 -0.43
N LEU A 70 12.30 -2.63 -1.45
CA LEU A 70 12.03 -3.45 -2.63
C LEU A 70 13.05 -3.18 -3.73
N ASP A 71 13.57 -4.25 -4.33
CA ASP A 71 14.31 -4.17 -5.57
C ASP A 71 13.40 -3.83 -6.76
N VAL A 72 13.99 -3.42 -7.88
CA VAL A 72 13.27 -3.09 -9.12
C VAL A 72 12.41 -4.27 -9.60
N ASP A 73 12.87 -5.50 -9.41
CA ASP A 73 12.14 -6.71 -9.78
C ASP A 73 10.94 -6.94 -8.86
N SER A 74 11.13 -6.82 -7.54
CA SER A 74 10.08 -6.94 -6.53
C SER A 74 9.02 -5.85 -6.65
N LEU A 75 9.43 -4.62 -6.95
CA LEU A 75 8.52 -3.51 -7.23
C LEU A 75 7.68 -3.79 -8.48
N ARG A 76 8.27 -4.46 -9.48
CA ARG A 76 7.54 -4.88 -10.68
C ARG A 76 6.56 -6.02 -10.41
N ALA A 77 6.96 -6.99 -9.60
CA ALA A 77 6.13 -8.12 -9.20
C ALA A 77 5.15 -7.78 -8.07
N LEU A 78 5.07 -6.52 -7.64
CA LEU A 78 4.24 -6.12 -6.52
C LEU A 78 2.75 -6.33 -6.84
N ARG A 79 2.04 -6.97 -5.91
CA ARG A 79 0.61 -7.26 -6.02
C ARG A 79 -0.18 -6.48 -4.98
N VAL A 80 -1.47 -6.31 -5.25
CA VAL A 80 -2.40 -5.69 -4.30
C VAL A 80 -2.51 -6.51 -3.02
N GLY A 81 -2.46 -7.84 -3.09
CA GLY A 81 -2.43 -8.70 -1.90
C GLY A 81 -1.28 -8.39 -0.95
N GLU A 82 -0.05 -8.22 -1.47
CA GLU A 82 1.13 -7.89 -0.65
C GLU A 82 0.94 -6.55 0.08
N LEU A 83 0.32 -5.57 -0.58
CA LEU A 83 0.03 -4.28 0.04
C LEU A 83 -1.07 -4.39 1.11
N VAL A 84 -2.11 -5.17 0.86
CA VAL A 84 -3.20 -5.41 1.82
C VAL A 84 -2.66 -6.07 3.09
N GLU A 85 -1.86 -7.13 2.93
CA GLU A 85 -1.22 -7.85 4.05
C GLU A 85 -0.31 -6.91 4.85
N HIS A 86 0.51 -6.11 4.16
CA HIS A 86 1.41 -5.15 4.80
C HIS A 86 0.63 -4.11 5.64
N ILE A 87 -0.47 -3.59 5.12
CA ILE A 87 -1.33 -2.63 5.85
C ILE A 87 -2.04 -3.31 7.03
N SER A 88 -2.57 -4.51 6.83
CA SER A 88 -3.22 -5.27 7.89
C SER A 88 -2.26 -5.51 9.07
N ALA A 89 -1.04 -5.97 8.78
CA ALA A 89 0.01 -6.17 9.78
C ALA A 89 0.43 -4.86 10.46
N ALA A 90 0.52 -3.75 9.71
CA ALA A 90 0.80 -2.43 10.24
C ALA A 90 -0.29 -1.86 11.16
N LEU A 91 -1.55 -2.24 10.93
CA LEU A 91 -2.70 -1.83 11.75
C LEU A 91 -2.92 -2.74 12.95
N ASP A 92 -2.54 -4.02 12.85
CA ASP A 92 -2.58 -4.99 13.95
C ASP A 92 -1.41 -4.79 14.93
N SER A 93 -0.23 -4.45 14.41
CA SER A 93 0.88 -4.04 15.26
C SER A 93 0.52 -2.70 15.90
N PRO A 94 0.47 -2.58 17.25
CA PRO A 94 0.44 -1.26 17.87
C PRO A 94 1.62 -0.46 17.30
N PRO A 95 1.47 0.87 17.09
CA PRO A 95 2.57 1.68 16.58
C PRO A 95 3.76 1.37 17.46
N ALA A 96 4.82 0.82 16.86
CA ALA A 96 6.04 0.50 17.59
C ALA A 96 6.42 1.79 18.30
N SER A 97 6.17 1.80 19.62
CA SER A 97 6.37 2.98 20.43
C SER A 97 7.80 3.41 20.16
N VAL A 98 7.95 4.63 19.64
CA VAL A 98 9.23 5.35 19.61
C VAL A 98 9.66 5.61 21.05
N ALA A 99 10.00 4.53 21.75
CA ALA A 99 10.60 4.50 23.06
C ALA A 99 11.94 3.81 22.86
N GLN A 100 12.97 4.60 22.55
CA GLN A 100 14.23 4.65 23.31
C GLN A 100 15.28 5.50 22.58
N VAL A 101 15.22 6.82 22.76
CA VAL A 101 16.43 7.67 22.83
C VAL A 101 16.26 8.69 23.96
N ALA A 102 16.16 8.18 25.19
CA ALA A 102 16.45 8.96 26.38
C ALA A 102 17.59 8.26 27.13
N GLY A 103 18.76 8.90 27.15
CA GLY A 103 19.89 8.54 28.01
C GLY A 103 21.05 7.86 27.31
N GLN A 104 22.00 8.66 26.83
CA GLN A 104 23.37 8.70 27.36
C GLN A 104 23.90 10.12 27.27
#